data_AF-A0A949ZDT3-F1
#
_entry.id   AF-A0A949ZDT3-F1
#
_cell.length_a   1.000
_cell.length_b   1.000
_cell.length_c   1.000
_cell.angle_alpha   90.00
_cell.angle_beta   90.00
_cell.angle_gamma   90.00
#
_symmetry.space_group_name_H-M   'P 1'
#
loop_
_entity.id
_entity.type
_entity.pdbx_description
1 polymer ?
#
loop_
_entity_poly.entity_id
_entity_poly.type
_entity_poly.pdbx_seq_one_letter_code
_entity_poly.pdbx_strand_id
1 'polypeptide(L)'
;VGSEAADVLFAKPVCTETVRRLACDSAVTRVLFDSESVILDAGRAKRTVSGPMRRALEARDGGCVWPGCDRPAKWCAAHHVVHWINGGESNPENLVLLCHRHHTLVHEGGWRIVETVDGKWLAVAPPTEFAPWVRGPDPVELRPAI
;
A
#
# COMPACT_ATOMS: atom_id res chain seq x y z
N VAL A 1 -0.02 -19.79 -2.65
CA VAL A 1 0.91 -19.59 -3.81
C VAL A 1 1.50 -18.19 -3.68
N GLY A 2 2.81 -18.09 -3.46
CA GLY A 2 3.50 -16.83 -3.17
C GLY A 2 3.52 -15.90 -4.38
N SER A 3 3.22 -14.62 -4.15
CA SER A 3 3.20 -13.58 -5.17
C SER A 3 4.57 -13.46 -5.87
N GLU A 4 4.57 -13.11 -7.17
CA GLU A 4 5.80 -12.93 -7.93
C GLU A 4 6.76 -11.94 -7.23
N ALA A 5 8.01 -12.38 -7.06
CA ALA A 5 9.04 -11.60 -6.39
C ALA A 5 9.48 -10.45 -7.30
N ALA A 6 9.65 -9.26 -6.72
CA ALA A 6 10.25 -8.14 -7.42
C ALA A 6 11.71 -7.99 -7.03
N ASP A 7 12.56 -7.75 -8.01
CA ASP A 7 13.98 -7.47 -7.78
C ASP A 7 14.19 -6.01 -7.40
N VAL A 8 15.08 -5.79 -6.44
CA VAL A 8 15.49 -4.45 -5.99
C VAL A 8 17.01 -4.36 -6.12
N LEU A 9 17.50 -3.28 -6.73
CA LEU A 9 18.94 -3.06 -6.89
C LEU A 9 19.63 -3.13 -5.52
N PHE A 10 20.64 -4.00 -5.42
CA PHE A 10 21.43 -4.27 -4.22
C PHE A 10 20.69 -4.94 -3.06
N ALA A 11 19.51 -5.54 -3.29
CA ALA A 11 18.80 -6.34 -2.29
C ALA A 11 18.36 -7.70 -2.85
N LYS A 12 17.92 -8.59 -1.95
CA LYS A 12 17.25 -9.83 -2.33
C LYS A 12 15.84 -9.51 -2.86
N PRO A 13 15.22 -10.42 -3.64
CA PRO A 13 13.86 -10.24 -4.10
C PRO A 13 12.92 -9.96 -2.93
N VAL A 14 11.98 -9.03 -3.14
CA VAL A 14 10.99 -8.65 -2.13
C VAL A 14 9.61 -9.12 -2.54
N CYS A 15 8.74 -9.35 -1.56
CA CYS A 15 7.36 -9.72 -1.83
C CYS A 15 6.59 -8.54 -2.46
N THR A 16 5.55 -8.84 -3.24
CA THR A 16 4.68 -7.85 -3.87
C THR A 16 4.13 -6.83 -2.88
N GLU A 17 3.81 -7.22 -1.65
CA GLU A 17 3.33 -6.27 -0.64
C GLU A 17 4.42 -5.29 -0.17
N THR A 18 5.67 -5.73 -0.12
CA THR A 18 6.78 -4.80 0.11
C THR A 18 6.90 -3.80 -1.03
N VAL A 19 6.73 -4.25 -2.27
CA VAL A 19 6.70 -3.35 -3.44
C VAL A 19 5.53 -2.36 -3.35
N ARG A 20 4.33 -2.81 -2.99
CA ARG A 20 3.14 -1.95 -2.82
C ARG A 20 3.36 -0.89 -1.74
N ARG A 21 3.94 -1.29 -0.61
CA ARG A 21 4.28 -0.38 0.48
C ARG A 21 5.34 0.65 0.08
N LEU A 22 6.44 0.20 -0.54
CA LEU A 22 7.49 1.09 -1.06
C LEU A 22 6.95 2.03 -2.14
N ALA A 23 6.13 1.52 -3.04
CA ALA A 23 5.52 2.31 -4.08
C ALA A 23 4.53 3.33 -3.50
N CYS A 24 4.01 3.16 -2.28
CA CYS A 24 2.93 3.99 -1.74
C CYS A 24 3.27 5.49 -1.68
N ASP A 25 4.51 5.85 -1.37
CA ASP A 25 5.00 7.24 -1.28
C ASP A 25 6.23 7.53 -2.16
N SER A 26 6.66 6.55 -2.97
CA SER A 26 7.84 6.67 -3.84
C SER A 26 7.52 7.22 -5.24
N ALA A 27 8.53 7.86 -5.84
CA ALA A 27 8.55 8.12 -7.27
C ALA A 27 8.83 6.82 -8.03
N VAL A 28 7.87 6.34 -8.83
CA VAL A 28 8.02 5.16 -9.68
C VAL A 28 8.09 5.64 -11.12
N THR A 29 9.26 5.46 -11.75
CA THR A 29 9.45 5.74 -13.18
C THR A 29 9.39 4.43 -13.94
N ARG A 30 8.44 4.31 -14.87
CA ARG A 30 8.36 3.14 -15.75
C ARG A 30 9.22 3.41 -16.98
N VAL A 31 10.34 2.72 -17.10
CA VAL A 31 11.17 2.77 -18.31
C VAL A 31 10.72 1.65 -19.23
N LEU A 32 10.02 2.01 -20.31
CA LEU A 32 9.66 1.12 -21.40
C LEU A 32 10.65 1.38 -22.54
N PHE A 33 11.33 0.34 -23.02
CA PHE A 33 12.19 0.44 -24.20
C PHE A 33 11.40 0.03 -25.43
N ASP A 34 11.32 0.91 -26.42
CA ASP A 34 11.04 0.58 -27.83
C ASP A 34 12.36 0.15 -28.51
N SER A 35 12.33 -0.38 -29.74
CA SER A 35 13.52 -0.70 -30.55
C SER A 35 14.51 0.47 -30.69
N GLU A 36 14.04 1.71 -30.49
CA GLU A 36 14.85 2.94 -30.51
C GLU A 36 15.07 3.58 -29.13
N SER A 37 14.79 2.87 -28.02
CA SER A 37 15.12 3.30 -26.64
C SER A 37 14.54 4.66 -26.21
N VAL A 38 13.35 5.03 -26.66
CA VAL A 38 12.67 6.27 -26.24
C VAL A 38 11.85 6.03 -24.97
N ILE A 39 12.00 6.91 -23.97
CA ILE A 39 11.24 6.89 -22.71
C ILE A 39 9.79 7.28 -22.97
N LEU A 40 8.87 6.31 -22.90
CA LEU A 40 7.46 6.48 -23.25
C LEU A 40 6.55 7.00 -22.13
N ASP A 41 6.95 6.94 -20.85
CA ASP A 41 6.10 7.43 -19.75
C ASP A 41 6.88 7.95 -18.52
N ALA A 42 7.05 9.28 -18.45
CA ALA A 42 7.63 9.98 -17.31
C ALA A 42 6.61 10.92 -16.60
N GLY A 43 5.35 10.95 -17.04
CA GLY A 43 4.36 11.93 -16.57
C GLY A 43 3.83 11.65 -15.16
N ARG A 44 3.77 10.37 -14.77
CA ARG A 44 3.34 9.92 -13.43
C ARG A 44 4.45 9.93 -12.37
N ALA A 45 5.62 10.52 -12.69
CA ALA A 45 6.86 10.34 -11.93
C ALA A 45 6.94 11.12 -10.61
N LYS A 46 6.10 12.14 -10.37
CA LYS A 46 6.16 12.95 -9.15
C LYS A 46 5.01 12.59 -8.19
N ARG A 47 5.23 11.56 -7.38
CA ARG A 47 4.24 11.01 -6.43
C ARG A 47 4.65 11.13 -4.96
N THR A 48 5.87 11.58 -4.67
CA THR A 48 6.22 11.98 -3.31
C THR A 48 5.25 13.07 -2.88
N VAL A 49 4.49 12.81 -1.82
CA VAL A 49 3.56 13.77 -1.24
C VAL A 49 4.33 15.08 -1.03
N SER A 50 3.92 16.11 -1.77
CA SER A 50 4.64 17.38 -1.76
C SER A 50 4.67 17.95 -0.35
N GLY A 51 5.68 18.74 0.00
CA GLY A 51 5.74 19.39 1.33
C GLY A 51 4.44 20.12 1.72
N PRO A 52 3.79 20.89 0.82
CA PRO A 52 2.47 21.47 1.07
C PRO A 52 1.38 20.43 1.33
N MET A 53 1.31 19.37 0.51
CA MET A 53 0.32 18.30 0.70
C MET A 53 0.53 17.58 2.03
N ARG A 54 1.79 17.32 2.38
CA ARG A 54 2.15 16.71 3.65
C ARG A 54 1.66 17.56 4.82
N ARG A 55 1.91 18.87 4.82
CA ARG A 55 1.41 19.79 5.86
C ARG A 55 -0.11 19.82 5.93
N ALA A 56 -0.80 19.76 4.78
CA ALA A 56 -2.26 19.69 4.74
C ALA A 56 -2.77 18.41 5.41
N LEU A 57 -2.14 17.25 5.13
CA LEU A 57 -2.46 15.98 5.77
C LEU A 57 -2.16 16.01 7.27
N GLU A 58 -1.04 16.60 7.69
CA GLU A 58 -0.72 16.74 9.12
C GLU A 58 -1.74 17.59 9.87
N ALA A 59 -2.21 18.68 9.25
CA ALA A 59 -3.24 19.55 9.82
C ALA A 59 -4.61 18.87 9.87
N ARG A 60 -4.97 18.10 8.84
CA ARG A 60 -6.27 17.41 8.76
C ARG A 60 -6.32 16.17 9.65
N ASP A 61 -5.30 15.33 9.60
CA ASP A 61 -5.31 14.01 10.23
C ASP A 61 -4.78 14.06 11.67
N GLY A 62 -3.92 15.03 12.01
CA GLY A 62 -3.30 15.19 13.34
C GLY A 62 -2.34 14.06 13.76
N GLY A 63 -2.35 12.93 13.05
CA GLY A 63 -1.68 11.70 13.40
C GLY A 63 -2.19 10.55 12.55
N CYS A 64 -2.05 9.33 13.03
CA CYS A 64 -2.58 8.16 12.35
C CYS A 64 -4.11 8.19 12.38
N VAL A 65 -4.77 8.14 11.23
CA VAL A 65 -6.25 8.18 11.13
C VAL A 65 -6.94 6.89 11.60
N TRP A 66 -6.17 5.85 11.94
CA TRP A 66 -6.73 4.58 12.37
C TRP A 66 -7.52 4.76 13.68
N PRO A 67 -8.77 4.25 13.78
CA PRO A 67 -9.59 4.43 14.97
C PRO A 67 -8.88 3.99 16.26
N GLY A 68 -8.74 4.93 17.21
CA GLY A 68 -8.09 4.69 18.50
C GLY A 68 -6.56 4.70 18.48
N CYS A 69 -5.93 5.07 17.37
CA CYS A 69 -4.48 5.27 17.28
C CYS A 69 -4.11 6.71 17.70
N ASP A 70 -3.08 6.85 18.52
CA ASP A 70 -2.57 8.13 19.04
C ASP A 70 -1.21 8.52 18.44
N ARG A 71 -0.71 7.75 17.46
CA ARG A 71 0.61 7.99 16.90
C ARG A 71 0.65 9.36 16.21
N PRO A 72 1.62 10.22 16.55
CA PRO A 72 1.69 11.57 16.00
C PRO A 72 2.07 11.53 14.52
N ALA A 73 1.75 12.59 13.79
CA ALA A 73 1.94 12.65 12.35
C ALA A 73 3.40 12.38 11.93
N LYS A 74 4.39 12.80 12.74
CA LYS A 74 5.82 12.52 12.53
C LYS A 74 6.18 11.02 12.42
N TRP A 75 5.32 10.13 12.89
CA TRP A 75 5.50 8.67 12.82
C TRP A 75 4.61 8.02 11.75
N CYS A 76 3.96 8.84 10.93
CA CYS A 76 3.02 8.42 9.92
C CYS A 76 3.55 8.71 8.52
N ALA A 77 3.36 7.76 7.62
CA ALA A 77 3.53 7.96 6.19
C ALA A 77 2.17 8.31 5.57
N ALA A 78 2.19 9.02 4.44
CA ALA A 78 0.98 9.22 3.65
C ALA A 78 0.65 7.94 2.88
N HIS A 79 -0.62 7.58 2.87
CA HIS A 79 -1.14 6.35 2.30
C HIS A 79 -2.25 6.68 1.30
N HIS A 80 -2.18 6.13 0.10
CA HIS A 80 -3.26 6.23 -0.87
C HIS A 80 -4.37 5.21 -0.56
N VAL A 81 -5.56 5.71 -0.26
CA VAL A 81 -6.76 4.90 0.04
C VAL A 81 -7.15 4.04 -1.16
N VAL A 82 -7.31 4.67 -2.32
CA VAL A 82 -7.20 3.98 -3.61
C VAL A 82 -5.74 3.91 -3.94
N HIS A 83 -5.15 2.72 -3.82
CA HIS A 83 -3.73 2.53 -4.14
C HIS A 83 -3.42 3.07 -5.53
N TRP A 84 -2.35 3.84 -5.65
CA TRP A 84 -1.94 4.42 -6.94
C TRP A 84 -1.60 3.41 -8.02
N ILE A 85 -1.12 2.21 -7.65
CA ILE A 85 -0.90 1.12 -8.64
C ILE A 85 -2.23 0.71 -9.29
N ASN A 86 -3.34 0.94 -8.59
CA ASN A 86 -4.70 0.78 -9.09
C ASN A 86 -5.26 2.09 -9.67
N GLY A 87 -4.40 3.06 -10.00
CA GLY A 87 -4.77 4.32 -10.64
C GLY A 87 -5.01 5.51 -9.71
N GLY A 88 -5.03 5.32 -8.38
CA GLY A 88 -5.33 6.37 -7.41
C GLY A 88 -4.49 7.65 -7.51
N GLU A 89 -5.15 8.80 -7.42
CA GLU A 89 -4.55 10.12 -7.54
C GLU A 89 -3.79 10.54 -6.26
N SER A 90 -2.82 11.45 -6.42
CA SER A 90 -2.10 12.04 -5.29
C SER A 90 -2.72 13.39 -4.91
N ASN A 91 -3.98 13.34 -4.49
CA ASN A 91 -4.75 14.48 -4.00
C ASN A 91 -5.07 14.27 -2.50
N PRO A 92 -5.49 15.32 -1.76
CA PRO A 92 -5.77 15.20 -0.32
C PRO A 92 -6.88 14.21 0.00
N GLU A 93 -7.89 14.11 -0.85
CA GLU A 93 -9.08 13.25 -0.66
C GLU A 93 -8.71 11.76 -0.69
N ASN A 94 -7.73 11.38 -1.52
CA ASN A 94 -7.27 10.00 -1.64
C ASN A 94 -6.08 9.66 -0.74
N LEU A 95 -5.57 10.60 0.06
CA LEU A 95 -4.40 10.41 0.91
C LEU A 95 -4.78 10.48 2.38
N VAL A 96 -4.21 9.61 3.22
CA VAL A 96 -4.37 9.63 4.68
C VAL A 96 -3.06 9.33 5.39
N LEU A 97 -2.91 9.78 6.63
CA LEU A 97 -1.75 9.44 7.47
C LEU A 97 -1.95 8.11 8.20
N LEU A 98 -1.01 7.18 8.00
CA LEU A 98 -0.94 5.91 8.73
C LEU A 98 0.44 5.71 9.37
N CYS A 99 0.46 5.27 10.63
CA CYS A 99 1.71 4.85 11.28
C CYS A 99 2.22 3.55 10.67
N HIS A 100 3.51 3.24 10.83
CA HIS A 100 4.13 2.05 10.22
C HIS A 100 3.31 0.76 10.42
N ARG A 101 2.84 0.49 11.66
CA ARG A 101 2.03 -0.69 11.97
C ARG A 101 0.73 -0.76 11.15
N HIS A 102 -0.04 0.32 11.16
CA HIS A 102 -1.32 0.37 10.46
C HIS A 102 -1.15 0.42 8.95
N HIS A 103 -0.07 1.04 8.48
CA HIS A 103 0.28 1.04 7.07
C HIS A 103 0.56 -0.39 6.60
N THR A 104 1.33 -1.17 7.36
CA THR A 104 1.53 -2.60 7.11
C THR A 104 0.22 -3.39 7.15
N LEU A 105 -0.69 -3.13 8.10
CA LEU A 105 -1.97 -3.85 8.14
C LEU A 105 -2.84 -3.61 6.90
N VAL A 106 -2.79 -2.42 6.30
CA VAL A 106 -3.54 -2.12 5.08
C VAL A 106 -2.91 -2.76 3.84
N HIS A 107 -1.57 -2.77 3.74
CA HIS A 107 -0.90 -3.45 2.63
C HIS A 107 -0.96 -4.97 2.77
N GLU A 108 -0.48 -5.50 3.89
CA GLU A 108 -0.22 -6.94 4.07
C GLU A 108 -1.34 -7.67 4.84
N GLY A 109 -2.09 -6.96 5.68
CA GLY A 109 -3.09 -7.54 6.58
C GLY A 109 -4.50 -7.61 6.01
N GLY A 110 -4.73 -7.18 4.76
CA GLY A 110 -6.05 -7.15 4.12
C GLY A 110 -7.03 -6.13 4.71
N TRP A 111 -6.58 -5.26 5.62
CA TRP A 111 -7.40 -4.19 6.16
C TRP A 111 -7.64 -3.12 5.12
N ARG A 112 -8.80 -2.48 5.17
CA ARG A 112 -9.12 -1.33 4.30
C ARG A 112 -9.39 -0.10 5.15
N ILE A 113 -8.93 1.05 4.68
CA ILE A 113 -9.36 2.34 5.22
C ILE A 113 -10.45 2.89 4.31
N VAL A 114 -11.57 3.30 4.89
CA VAL A 114 -12.70 3.89 4.16
C VAL A 114 -13.15 5.16 4.87
N GLU A 115 -13.59 6.14 4.09
CA GLU A 115 -14.22 7.34 4.61
C GLU A 115 -15.72 7.07 4.85
N THR A 116 -16.24 7.54 5.97
CA THR A 116 -17.68 7.51 6.26
C THR A 116 -18.37 8.72 5.67
N VAL A 117 -19.70 8.65 5.59
CA VAL A 117 -20.54 9.80 5.21
C VAL A 117 -20.34 11.04 6.10
N ASP A 118 -19.87 10.83 7.33
CA ASP A 118 -19.57 11.90 8.30
C ASP A 118 -18.14 12.45 8.18
N GLY A 119 -17.37 12.03 7.17
CA GLY A 119 -15.98 12.45 6.95
C GLY A 119 -14.99 11.85 7.95
N LYS A 120 -15.31 10.70 8.56
CA LYS A 120 -14.40 9.98 9.47
C LYS A 120 -13.77 8.78 8.77
N TRP A 121 -12.54 8.45 9.15
CA TRP A 121 -11.86 7.25 8.66
C TRP A 121 -12.20 6.04 9.52
N LEU A 122 -12.57 4.93 8.88
CA LEU A 122 -12.77 3.63 9.52
C LEU A 122 -11.80 2.59 8.96
N ALA A 123 -11.32 1.72 9.85
CA ALA A 123 -10.58 0.52 9.47
C ALA A 123 -11.55 -0.66 9.37
N VAL A 124 -11.73 -1.18 8.16
CA VAL A 124 -12.56 -2.34 7.86
C VAL A 124 -11.68 -3.58 7.85
N ALA A 125 -11.99 -4.53 8.73
CA ALA A 125 -11.28 -5.81 8.80
C ALA A 125 -11.43 -6.58 7.47
N PRO A 126 -10.43 -7.36 7.06
CA PRO A 126 -10.62 -8.32 5.99
C PRO A 126 -11.77 -9.27 6.34
N PRO A 127 -12.53 -9.77 5.35
CA PRO A 127 -13.46 -10.86 5.60
C PRO A 127 -12.67 -12.04 6.19
N THR A 128 -13.10 -12.51 7.36
CA THR A 128 -12.55 -13.75 7.92
C THR A 128 -13.09 -14.90 7.08
N GLU A 129 -12.30 -15.38 6.11
CA GLU A 129 -12.40 -16.78 5.76
C GLU A 129 -11.98 -17.56 7.01
N PHE A 130 -12.88 -18.37 7.56
CA PHE A 130 -12.55 -19.31 8.62
C PHE A 130 -11.65 -20.40 8.00
N ALA A 131 -10.42 -20.05 7.65
CA ALA A 131 -9.38 -21.03 7.39
C ALA A 131 -8.97 -21.54 8.78
N PRO A 132 -9.29 -22.79 9.17
CA PRO A 132 -8.75 -23.33 10.40
C PRO A 132 -7.23 -23.21 10.29
N TRP A 133 -6.61 -22.55 11.27
CA TRP A 133 -5.17 -22.38 11.35
C TRP A 133 -4.51 -23.76 11.48
N VAL A 134 -4.32 -24.48 10.39
CA VAL A 134 -3.53 -25.71 10.38
C VAL A 134 -2.08 -25.26 10.45
N ARG A 135 -1.49 -25.27 11.65
CA ARG A 135 -0.03 -25.27 11.83
C ARG A 135 0.50 -26.66 11.41
N GLY A 136 0.35 -26.99 10.14
CA GLY A 136 0.88 -28.20 9.51
C GLY A 136 1.50 -27.82 8.17
N PRO A 137 2.42 -28.63 7.63
CA PRO A 137 2.90 -28.42 6.26
C PRO A 137 1.69 -28.36 5.32
N ASP A 138 1.79 -27.51 4.29
CA ASP A 138 0.76 -27.34 3.26
C ASP A 138 0.19 -28.72 2.91
N PRO A 139 -1.15 -28.91 2.88
CA PRO A 139 -1.72 -30.18 2.47
C PRO A 139 -1.19 -30.46 1.07
N VAL A 140 -0.34 -31.49 0.98
CA VAL A 140 0.13 -32.03 -0.29
C VAL A 140 -1.12 -32.31 -1.10
N GLU A 141 -1.32 -31.55 -2.18
CA GLU A 141 -2.41 -31.78 -3.12
C GLU A 141 -2.38 -33.26 -3.50
N LEU A 142 -3.38 -34.01 -3.06
CA LEU A 142 -3.63 -35.35 -3.56
C LEU A 142 -4.06 -35.16 -5.02
N ARG A 143 -3.08 -35.25 -5.92
CA ARG A 143 -3.32 -35.44 -7.34
C ARG A 143 -4.30 -36.61 -7.48
N PRO A 144 -5.44 -36.46 -8.19
CA PRO A 144 -6.29 -37.61 -8.46
C PRO A 144 -5.51 -38.58 -9.35
N ALA A 145 -5.40 -39.82 -8.88
CA ALA A 145 -4.91 -40.92 -9.69
C ALA A 145 -6.03 -41.32 -10.66
N ILE A 146 -5.93 -40.91 -11.93
CA ILE A 146 -6.35 -41.68 -13.12
C ILE A 146 -5.39 -41.33 -14.26
#